data_AF-A0A7K5ZZ98-F1
#
_entry.id   AF-A0A7K5ZZ98-F1
#
_cell.length_a   1.000
_cell.length_b   1.000
_cell.length_c   1.000
_cell.angle_alpha   90.00
_cell.angle_beta   90.00
_cell.angle_gamma   90.00
#
_symmetry.space_group_name_H-M   'P 1'
#
loop_
_entity.id
_entity.type
_entity.pdbx_description
1 polymer ?
#
loop_
_entity_poly.entity_id
_entity_poly.type
_entity_poly.pdbx_seq_one_letter_code
_entity_poly.pdbx_strand_id
1 'polypeptide(L)'
;MDTFSTKNLALQAQKKLLSKMATKTIANVFIDDTSSEILDELYRATKEYTHNRKEAQKIIKNLIKIVMKLGVLYRNGQFSPEELLVMERFRKKVHTLAMTAVSFHQIDFTFDRRVMSGVLLECRDLLHQAVNGHLTAKSHSRINHVFNHFADYEFLSALYGPSEPYCTHLKRICEGVNKMLEEDNI
;
A
#
# COMPACT_ATOMS: atom_id res chain seq x y z
N MET A 1 -17.90 47.06 -22.04
CA MET A 1 -17.95 46.85 -20.58
C MET A 1 -17.22 45.56 -20.30
N ASP A 2 -16.14 45.61 -19.51
CA ASP A 2 -15.41 44.41 -19.13
C ASP A 2 -16.31 43.52 -18.27
N THR A 3 -16.68 42.35 -18.79
CA THR A 3 -17.46 41.34 -18.06
C THR A 3 -16.52 40.58 -17.11
N PHE A 4 -15.98 41.29 -16.12
CA PHE A 4 -15.24 40.66 -15.03
C PHE A 4 -16.18 39.73 -14.28
N SER A 5 -15.84 38.43 -14.26
CA SER A 5 -16.61 37.40 -13.57
C SER A 5 -15.72 36.73 -12.53
N THR A 6 -16.01 37.03 -11.26
CA THR A 6 -15.37 36.40 -10.09
C THR A 6 -15.53 34.88 -10.13
N LYS A 7 -16.62 34.38 -10.73
CA LYS A 7 -16.86 32.94 -10.95
C LYS A 7 -15.83 32.32 -11.89
N ASN A 8 -15.48 33.01 -12.98
CA ASN A 8 -14.45 32.53 -13.92
C ASN A 8 -13.06 32.57 -13.29
N LEU A 9 -12.75 33.60 -12.50
CA LEU A 9 -11.50 33.72 -11.76
C LEU A 9 -11.35 32.59 -10.72
N ALA A 10 -12.42 32.31 -9.96
CA ALA A 10 -12.46 31.23 -8.98
C ALA A 10 -12.29 29.85 -9.64
N LEU A 11 -12.94 29.62 -10.79
CA LEU A 11 -12.79 28.38 -11.56
C LEU A 11 -11.37 28.20 -12.11
N GLN A 12 -10.72 29.28 -12.55
CA GLN A 12 -9.33 29.24 -12.99
C GLN A 12 -8.38 28.94 -11.82
N ALA A 13 -8.57 29.57 -10.67
CA ALA A 13 -7.82 29.30 -9.46
C ALA A 13 -8.00 27.83 -8.99
N GLN A 14 -9.24 27.33 -9.00
CA GLN A 14 -9.55 25.95 -8.66
C GLN A 14 -8.91 24.94 -9.63
N LYS A 15 -8.98 25.20 -10.95
CA LYS A 15 -8.29 24.35 -11.95
C LYS A 15 -6.78 24.35 -11.76
N LYS A 16 -6.18 25.50 -11.42
CA LYS A 16 -4.74 25.64 -11.19
C LYS A 16 -4.28 24.94 -9.90
N LEU A 17 -5.13 24.92 -8.87
CA LEU A 17 -4.89 24.14 -7.65
C LEU A 17 -5.00 22.63 -7.92
N LEU A 18 -6.08 22.19 -8.56
CA LEU A 18 -6.30 20.78 -8.91
C LEU A 18 -5.20 20.24 -9.83
N SER A 19 -4.74 21.03 -10.81
CA SER A 19 -3.66 20.61 -11.71
C SER A 19 -2.31 20.50 -11.00
N LYS A 20 -2.02 21.35 -10.01
CA LYS A 20 -0.83 21.23 -9.15
C LYS A 20 -0.89 20.05 -8.18
N MET A 21 -2.09 19.66 -7.74
CA MET A 21 -2.30 18.47 -6.91
C MET A 21 -2.31 17.16 -7.71
N ALA A 22 -2.47 17.22 -9.04
CA ALA A 22 -2.62 16.07 -9.93
C ALA A 22 -1.42 15.86 -10.88
N THR A 23 -0.25 16.44 -10.59
CA THR A 23 0.93 16.27 -11.44
C THR A 23 1.48 14.85 -11.37
N LYS A 24 1.84 14.28 -12.54
CA LYS A 24 2.53 12.99 -12.72
C LYS A 24 3.76 12.81 -11.81
N THR A 25 4.39 13.91 -11.41
CA THR A 25 5.51 13.94 -10.45
C THR A 25 5.16 13.31 -9.10
N ILE A 26 3.92 13.38 -8.65
CA ILE A 26 3.49 12.77 -7.38
C ILE A 26 3.49 11.24 -7.51
N ALA A 27 3.04 10.69 -8.63
CA ALA A 27 3.02 9.24 -8.85
C ALA A 27 4.43 8.64 -8.93
N ASN A 28 5.35 9.30 -9.65
CA ASN A 28 6.74 8.83 -9.78
C ASN A 28 7.57 8.95 -8.49
N VAL A 29 7.14 9.80 -7.53
CA VAL A 29 7.79 9.88 -6.20
C VAL A 29 7.31 8.77 -5.26
N PHE A 30 6.12 8.22 -5.49
CA PHE A 30 5.52 7.21 -4.60
C PHE A 30 5.62 5.77 -5.09
N ILE A 31 5.93 5.54 -6.37
CA ILE A 31 6.13 4.21 -6.95
C ILE A 31 7.39 4.27 -7.81
N ASP A 32 8.52 3.87 -7.22
CA ASP A 32 9.78 3.65 -7.93
C ASP A 32 9.78 2.29 -8.65
N ASP A 33 10.88 1.97 -9.35
CA ASP A 33 11.00 0.72 -10.10
C ASP A 33 10.91 -0.51 -9.18
N THR A 34 11.57 -0.45 -8.01
CA THR A 34 11.54 -1.53 -7.00
C THR A 34 10.11 -1.78 -6.49
N SER A 35 9.39 -0.73 -6.12
CA SER A 35 8.01 -0.81 -5.67
C SER A 35 7.09 -1.35 -6.77
N SER A 36 7.34 -0.95 -8.02
CA SER A 36 6.58 -1.44 -9.18
C SER A 36 6.73 -2.95 -9.37
N GLU A 37 7.96 -3.46 -9.26
CA GLU A 37 8.24 -4.89 -9.37
C GLU A 37 7.56 -5.70 -8.26
N ILE A 38 7.61 -5.23 -7.01
CA ILE A 38 6.90 -5.87 -5.89
C ILE A 38 5.39 -5.89 -6.13
N LEU A 39 4.80 -4.77 -6.57
CA LEU A 39 3.37 -4.69 -6.86
C LEU A 39 2.95 -5.64 -7.99
N ASP A 40 3.81 -5.82 -9.00
CA ASP A 40 3.59 -6.76 -10.09
C ASP A 40 3.64 -8.22 -9.62
N GLU A 41 4.55 -8.58 -8.73
CA GLU A 41 4.62 -9.95 -8.19
C GLU A 41 3.48 -10.22 -7.19
N LEU A 42 3.09 -9.25 -6.37
CA LEU A 42 1.87 -9.32 -5.55
C LEU A 42 0.62 -9.50 -6.43
N TYR A 43 0.54 -8.80 -7.56
CA TYR A 43 -0.52 -8.99 -8.55
C TYR A 43 -0.53 -10.42 -9.09
N ARG A 44 0.63 -10.95 -9.51
CA ARG A 44 0.75 -12.30 -10.10
C ARG A 44 0.35 -13.38 -9.11
N ALA A 45 0.89 -13.34 -7.89
CA ALA A 45 0.53 -14.27 -6.82
C ALA A 45 -0.97 -14.21 -6.48
N THR A 46 -1.53 -13.00 -6.38
CA THR A 46 -2.97 -12.82 -6.13
C THR A 46 -3.83 -13.36 -7.26
N LYS A 47 -3.42 -13.13 -8.52
CA LYS A 47 -4.13 -13.61 -9.70
C LYS A 47 -4.11 -15.14 -9.77
N GLU A 48 -2.97 -15.76 -9.44
CA GLU A 48 -2.84 -17.21 -9.37
C GLU A 48 -3.78 -17.78 -8.31
N TYR A 49 -3.75 -17.22 -7.09
CA TYR A 49 -4.53 -17.73 -5.97
C TYR A 49 -6.03 -17.57 -6.16
N THR A 50 -6.48 -16.41 -6.62
CA THR A 50 -7.92 -16.12 -6.78
C THR A 50 -8.50 -16.70 -8.06
N HIS A 51 -7.66 -17.14 -8.99
CA HIS A 51 -8.01 -17.42 -10.39
C HIS A 51 -8.88 -16.31 -11.04
N ASN A 52 -8.74 -15.07 -10.57
CA ASN A 52 -9.59 -13.97 -10.95
C ASN A 52 -8.78 -12.70 -11.23
N ARG A 53 -8.49 -12.48 -12.51
CA ARG A 53 -7.76 -11.30 -12.99
C ARG A 53 -8.38 -9.98 -12.55
N LYS A 54 -9.72 -9.86 -12.60
CA LYS A 54 -10.39 -8.60 -12.25
C LYS A 54 -10.23 -8.29 -10.76
N GLU A 55 -10.29 -9.33 -9.94
CA GLU A 55 -10.14 -9.20 -8.49
C GLU A 55 -8.69 -8.86 -8.10
N ALA A 56 -7.71 -9.57 -8.67
CA ALA A 56 -6.30 -9.26 -8.46
C ALA A 56 -5.95 -7.81 -8.86
N GLN A 57 -6.43 -7.36 -10.03
CA GLN A 57 -6.25 -5.96 -10.45
C GLN A 57 -6.91 -4.96 -9.50
N LYS A 58 -8.06 -5.32 -8.91
CA LYS A 58 -8.79 -4.47 -7.98
C LYS A 58 -8.07 -4.35 -6.64
N ILE A 59 -7.50 -5.44 -6.12
CA ILE A 59 -6.70 -5.46 -4.89
C ILE A 59 -5.49 -4.52 -5.04
N ILE A 60 -4.70 -4.69 -6.10
CA ILE A 60 -3.49 -3.87 -6.32
C ILE A 60 -3.84 -2.40 -6.59
N LYS A 61 -4.89 -2.13 -7.37
CA LYS A 61 -5.40 -0.76 -7.55
C LYS A 61 -5.85 -0.13 -6.25
N ASN A 62 -6.45 -0.91 -5.33
CA ASN A 62 -6.86 -0.40 -4.03
C ASN A 62 -5.65 -0.07 -3.16
N LEU A 63 -4.62 -0.93 -3.16
CA LEU A 63 -3.34 -0.68 -2.48
C LEU A 63 -2.68 0.62 -2.97
N ILE A 64 -2.51 0.77 -4.28
CA ILE A 64 -1.96 2.01 -4.88
C ILE A 64 -2.79 3.24 -4.46
N LYS A 65 -4.12 3.15 -4.48
CA LYS A 65 -4.99 4.27 -4.08
C LYS A 65 -4.87 4.63 -2.60
N ILE A 66 -4.54 3.68 -1.73
CA ILE A 66 -4.31 3.91 -0.31
C ILE A 66 -2.97 4.64 -0.13
N VAL A 67 -1.89 4.11 -0.70
CA VAL A 67 -0.55 4.71 -0.64
C VAL A 67 -0.56 6.14 -1.18
N MET A 68 -1.17 6.37 -2.34
CA MET A 68 -1.28 7.72 -2.92
C MET A 68 -2.04 8.70 -2.02
N LYS A 69 -3.10 8.23 -1.34
CA LYS A 69 -3.86 9.08 -0.42
C LYS A 69 -3.05 9.42 0.83
N LEU A 70 -2.33 8.46 1.39
CA LEU A 70 -1.42 8.70 2.51
C LEU A 70 -0.34 9.71 2.15
N GLY A 71 0.29 9.54 0.99
CA GLY A 71 1.31 10.45 0.49
C GLY A 71 0.80 11.89 0.35
N VAL A 72 -0.43 12.08 -0.15
CA VAL A 72 -1.05 13.41 -0.25
C VAL A 72 -1.36 14.00 1.12
N LEU A 73 -1.89 13.22 2.07
CA LEU A 73 -2.17 13.68 3.43
C LEU A 73 -0.89 14.12 4.15
N TYR A 74 0.17 13.30 4.07
CA TYR A 74 1.45 13.57 4.70
C TYR A 74 2.11 14.82 4.10
N ARG A 75 2.21 14.90 2.77
CA ARG A 75 2.85 16.04 2.07
C ARG A 75 2.13 17.36 2.33
N ASN A 76 0.81 17.33 2.52
CA ASN A 76 0.01 18.52 2.78
C ASN A 76 -0.13 18.83 4.27
N GLY A 77 0.62 18.15 5.15
CA GLY A 77 0.59 18.39 6.59
C GLY A 77 -0.80 18.23 7.20
N GLN A 78 -1.61 17.29 6.68
CA GLN A 78 -3.00 17.12 7.10
C GLN A 78 -3.13 16.38 8.43
N PHE A 79 -2.12 15.62 8.84
CA PHE A 79 -2.15 14.86 10.08
C PHE A 79 -1.89 15.75 11.31
N SER A 80 -2.67 15.55 12.38
CA SER A 80 -2.39 16.12 13.69
C SER A 80 -1.12 15.50 14.31
N PRO A 81 -0.53 16.10 15.36
CA PRO A 81 0.57 15.50 16.10
C PRO A 81 0.26 14.08 16.59
N GLU A 82 -0.95 13.83 17.09
CA GLU A 82 -1.40 12.52 17.56
C GLU A 82 -1.51 11.51 16.40
N GLU A 83 -2.03 11.94 15.25
CA GLU A 83 -2.12 11.10 14.06
C GLU A 83 -0.74 10.78 13.49
N LEU A 84 0.22 11.72 13.56
CA LEU A 84 1.62 11.48 13.20
C LEU A 84 2.27 10.42 14.09
N LEU A 85 1.94 10.37 15.39
CA LEU A 85 2.39 9.29 16.28
C LEU A 85 1.79 7.93 15.89
N VAL A 86 0.54 7.89 15.39
CA VAL A 86 -0.05 6.67 14.83
C VAL A 86 0.65 6.27 13.54
N MET A 87 0.93 7.22 12.65
CA MET A 87 1.66 6.98 11.40
C MET A 87 3.08 6.46 11.63
N GLU A 88 3.77 6.94 12.66
CA GLU A 88 5.09 6.43 13.04
C GLU A 88 5.02 4.98 13.54
N ARG A 89 3.98 4.65 14.34
CA ARG A 89 3.72 3.25 14.74
C ARG A 89 3.38 2.37 13.54
N PHE A 90 2.59 2.88 12.60
CA PHE A 90 2.28 2.20 11.34
C PHE A 90 3.56 1.92 10.55
N ARG A 91 4.45 2.91 10.36
CA ARG A 91 5.74 2.74 9.67
C ARG A 91 6.59 1.65 10.33
N LYS A 92 6.77 1.71 11.66
CA LYS A 92 7.51 0.68 12.40
C LYS A 92 6.91 -0.72 12.24
N LYS A 93 5.59 -0.82 12.16
CA LYS A 93 4.89 -2.09 11.94
C LYS A 93 5.05 -2.59 10.51
N VAL A 94 5.03 -1.72 9.50
CA VAL A 94 5.35 -2.06 8.11
C VAL A 94 6.81 -2.53 7.97
N HIS A 95 7.75 -1.87 8.64
CA HIS A 95 9.14 -2.33 8.69
C HIS A 95 9.25 -3.74 9.34
N THR A 96 8.52 -3.97 10.43
CA THR A 96 8.45 -5.30 11.07
C THR A 96 7.87 -6.35 10.13
N LEU A 97 6.79 -6.02 9.41
CA LEU A 97 6.18 -6.88 8.41
C LEU A 97 7.17 -7.27 7.31
N ALA A 98 7.91 -6.30 6.79
CA ALA A 98 8.91 -6.51 5.75
C ALA A 98 10.03 -7.45 6.21
N MET A 99 10.62 -7.17 7.38
CA MET A 99 11.64 -8.04 7.98
C MET A 99 11.11 -9.46 8.22
N THR A 100 9.87 -9.59 8.69
CA THR A 100 9.24 -10.89 8.94
C THR A 100 9.04 -11.67 7.64
N ALA A 101 8.59 -11.00 6.58
CA ALA A 101 8.38 -11.62 5.28
C ALA A 101 9.67 -12.15 4.66
N VAL A 102 10.74 -11.35 4.70
CA VAL A 102 12.07 -11.77 4.24
C VAL A 102 12.61 -12.92 5.09
N SER A 103 12.50 -12.83 6.42
CA SER A 103 12.99 -13.87 7.34
C SER A 103 12.31 -15.22 7.11
N PHE A 104 10.98 -15.23 6.92
CA PHE A 104 10.22 -16.45 6.65
C PHE A 104 10.54 -17.08 5.29
N HIS A 105 11.03 -16.30 4.33
CA HIS A 105 11.50 -16.84 3.05
C HIS A 105 12.94 -17.36 3.14
N GLN A 106 13.82 -16.68 3.86
CA GLN A 106 15.24 -17.01 3.93
C GLN A 106 15.57 -18.16 4.89
N ILE A 107 14.73 -18.41 5.89
CA ILE A 107 14.97 -19.42 6.91
C ILE A 107 13.93 -20.53 6.79
N ASP A 108 14.38 -21.70 6.34
CA ASP A 108 13.53 -22.87 6.14
C ASP A 108 12.74 -23.24 7.40
N PHE A 109 11.50 -23.68 7.20
CA PHE A 109 10.58 -24.16 8.25
C PHE A 109 10.22 -23.15 9.34
N THR A 110 10.48 -21.85 9.15
CA THR A 110 10.12 -20.80 10.13
C THR A 110 8.78 -20.11 9.84
N PHE A 111 8.22 -20.28 8.64
CA PHE A 111 6.99 -19.60 8.25
C PHE A 111 5.82 -19.94 9.17
N ASP A 112 5.23 -18.91 9.79
CA ASP A 112 3.99 -18.99 10.54
C ASP A 112 2.94 -18.01 9.97
N ARG A 113 1.90 -18.57 9.33
CA ARG A 113 0.78 -17.82 8.77
C ARG A 113 0.02 -16.97 9.80
N ARG A 114 -0.04 -17.40 11.06
CA ARG A 114 -0.71 -16.67 12.14
C ARG A 114 0.07 -15.42 12.50
N VAL A 115 1.39 -15.53 12.60
CA VAL A 115 2.28 -14.38 12.85
C VAL A 115 2.18 -13.39 11.69
N MET A 116 2.36 -13.85 10.45
CA MET A 116 2.28 -12.98 9.27
C MET A 116 0.94 -12.26 9.15
N SER A 117 -0.17 -13.00 9.28
CA SER A 117 -1.51 -12.42 9.26
C SER A 117 -1.75 -11.45 10.41
N GLY A 118 -1.30 -11.78 11.63
CA GLY A 118 -1.40 -10.88 12.78
C GLY A 118 -0.73 -9.53 12.53
N VAL A 119 0.51 -9.54 12.02
CA VAL A 119 1.25 -8.32 11.70
C VAL A 119 0.54 -7.51 10.60
N LEU A 120 0.01 -8.16 9.56
CA LEU A 120 -0.78 -7.51 8.51
C LEU A 120 -2.06 -6.85 9.07
N LEU A 121 -2.77 -7.51 9.97
CA LEU A 121 -3.98 -6.97 10.58
C LEU A 121 -3.67 -5.81 11.54
N GLU A 122 -2.53 -5.85 12.25
CA GLU A 122 -2.06 -4.71 13.04
C GLU A 122 -1.74 -3.50 12.14
N CYS A 123 -1.07 -3.71 10.99
CA CYS A 123 -0.87 -2.66 9.98
C CYS A 123 -2.21 -2.07 9.51
N ARG A 124 -3.22 -2.92 9.25
CA ARG A 124 -4.56 -2.49 8.84
C ARG A 124 -5.21 -1.58 9.88
N ASP A 125 -5.16 -1.98 11.15
CA ASP A 125 -5.85 -1.31 12.23
C ASP A 125 -5.18 0.04 12.57
N LEU A 126 -3.85 0.09 12.58
CA LEU A 126 -3.09 1.33 12.71
C LEU A 126 -3.39 2.29 11.54
N LEU A 127 -3.46 1.77 10.33
CA LEU A 127 -3.79 2.58 9.16
C LEU A 127 -5.21 3.14 9.24
N HIS A 128 -6.19 2.33 9.67
CA HIS A 128 -7.54 2.81 9.91
C HIS A 128 -7.58 3.92 10.96
N GLN A 129 -6.85 3.76 12.06
CA GLN A 129 -6.76 4.77 13.10
C GLN A 129 -6.19 6.09 12.56
N ALA A 130 -5.09 6.02 11.80
CA ALA A 130 -4.41 7.21 11.29
C ALA A 130 -5.26 8.01 10.28
N VAL A 131 -6.09 7.34 9.48
CA VAL A 131 -6.83 7.99 8.39
C VAL A 131 -8.30 8.26 8.69
N ASN A 132 -8.77 7.93 9.90
CA ASN A 132 -10.19 7.95 10.27
C ASN A 132 -10.83 9.35 10.09
N GLY A 133 -10.11 10.42 10.43
CA GLY A 133 -10.57 11.80 10.27
C GLY A 133 -10.47 12.35 8.85
N HIS A 134 -9.79 11.65 7.94
CA HIS A 134 -9.34 12.18 6.66
C HIS A 134 -9.96 11.51 5.45
N LEU A 135 -10.29 10.22 5.58
CA LEU A 135 -10.68 9.39 4.45
C LEU A 135 -12.12 8.89 4.55
N THR A 136 -12.75 8.72 3.39
CA THR A 136 -14.15 8.29 3.31
C THR A 136 -14.32 6.80 3.61
N ALA A 137 -15.54 6.37 3.91
CA ALA A 137 -15.89 4.95 4.05
C ALA A 137 -15.43 4.08 2.87
N LYS A 138 -15.41 4.64 1.65
CA LYS A 138 -14.86 3.97 0.46
C LYS A 138 -13.37 3.66 0.58
N SER A 139 -12.59 4.54 1.19
CA SER A 139 -11.17 4.30 1.49
C SER A 139 -11.00 3.24 2.57
N HIS A 140 -11.80 3.28 3.63
CA HIS A 140 -11.78 2.22 4.66
C HIS A 140 -12.12 0.85 4.08
N SER A 141 -13.13 0.77 3.21
CA SER A 141 -13.46 -0.47 2.48
C SER A 141 -12.30 -0.96 1.62
N ARG A 142 -11.51 -0.07 1.00
CA ARG A 142 -10.31 -0.46 0.25
C ARG A 142 -9.21 -1.00 1.15
N ILE A 143 -9.00 -0.41 2.32
CA ILE A 143 -8.02 -0.88 3.32
C ILE A 143 -8.38 -2.31 3.71
N ASN A 144 -9.63 -2.54 4.13
CA ASN A 144 -10.13 -3.88 4.45
C ASN A 144 -9.94 -4.86 3.29
N HIS A 145 -10.31 -4.45 2.07
CA HIS A 145 -10.18 -5.31 0.89
C HIS A 145 -8.75 -5.76 0.60
N VAL A 146 -7.76 -4.88 0.83
CA VAL A 146 -6.34 -5.20 0.62
C VAL A 146 -5.82 -6.10 1.74
N PHE A 147 -5.99 -5.67 2.99
CA PHE A 147 -5.42 -6.38 4.13
C PHE A 147 -6.11 -7.72 4.39
N ASN A 148 -7.42 -7.83 4.19
CA ASN A 148 -8.11 -9.11 4.37
C ASN A 148 -7.66 -10.15 3.35
N HIS A 149 -7.28 -9.74 2.12
CA HIS A 149 -6.71 -10.65 1.14
C HIS A 149 -5.29 -11.08 1.54
N PHE A 150 -4.40 -10.13 1.82
CA PHE A 150 -3.00 -10.48 2.13
C PHE A 150 -2.84 -11.17 3.48
N ALA A 151 -3.77 -10.96 4.42
CA ALA A 151 -3.78 -11.62 5.72
C ALA A 151 -4.57 -12.94 5.72
N ASP A 152 -5.12 -13.37 4.58
CA ASP A 152 -5.81 -14.65 4.45
C ASP A 152 -4.84 -15.82 4.68
N TYR A 153 -5.21 -16.74 5.57
CA TYR A 153 -4.32 -17.82 5.98
C TYR A 153 -4.01 -18.77 4.83
N GLU A 154 -4.99 -19.01 3.96
CA GLU A 154 -4.84 -19.92 2.83
C GLU A 154 -4.01 -19.28 1.71
N PHE A 155 -4.19 -17.97 1.44
CA PHE A 155 -3.29 -17.22 0.56
C PHE A 155 -1.85 -17.24 1.06
N LEU A 156 -1.64 -16.94 2.34
CA LEU A 156 -0.31 -16.95 2.94
C LEU A 156 0.33 -18.34 2.89
N SER A 157 -0.45 -19.40 3.12
CA SER A 157 0.02 -20.78 3.04
C SER A 157 0.40 -21.17 1.61
N ALA A 158 -0.35 -20.70 0.60
CA ALA A 158 -0.01 -20.90 -0.79
C ALA A 158 1.26 -20.13 -1.20
N LEU A 159 1.36 -18.86 -0.78
CA LEU A 159 2.48 -17.97 -1.13
C LEU A 159 3.83 -18.47 -0.58
N TYR A 160 3.85 -18.94 0.67
CA TYR A 160 5.04 -19.51 1.32
C TYR A 160 5.17 -21.03 1.09
N GLY A 161 4.30 -21.61 0.27
CA GLY A 161 4.39 -23.02 -0.11
C GLY A 161 5.56 -23.28 -1.05
N PRO A 162 6.06 -24.53 -1.11
CA PRO A 162 7.18 -24.89 -1.99
C PRO A 162 6.79 -25.00 -3.47
N SER A 163 5.50 -24.84 -3.80
CA SER A 163 4.96 -25.06 -5.14
C SER A 163 5.15 -23.84 -6.05
N GLU A 164 5.56 -24.09 -7.29
CA GLU A 164 5.49 -23.07 -8.34
C GLU A 164 4.03 -22.77 -8.72
N PRO A 165 3.71 -21.53 -9.14
CA PRO A 165 4.63 -20.41 -9.37
C PRO A 165 4.92 -19.55 -8.12
N TYR A 166 4.40 -19.92 -6.94
CA TYR A 166 4.48 -19.10 -5.73
C TYR A 166 5.90 -18.94 -5.21
N CYS A 167 6.74 -19.98 -5.31
CA CYS A 167 8.16 -19.90 -4.94
C CYS A 167 8.88 -18.78 -5.71
N THR A 168 8.70 -18.72 -7.04
CA THR A 168 9.26 -17.65 -7.88
C THR A 168 8.72 -16.27 -7.50
N HIS A 169 7.41 -16.15 -7.27
CA HIS A 169 6.79 -14.88 -6.88
C HIS A 169 7.30 -14.40 -5.52
N LEU A 170 7.32 -15.27 -4.52
CA LEU A 170 7.78 -14.95 -3.17
C LEU A 170 9.24 -14.52 -3.17
N LYS A 171 10.12 -15.23 -3.90
CA LYS A 171 11.53 -14.86 -4.03
C LYS A 171 11.69 -13.42 -4.52
N ARG A 172 11.01 -13.06 -5.61
CA ARG A 172 11.09 -11.70 -6.19
C ARG A 172 10.51 -10.64 -5.27
N ILE A 173 9.41 -10.95 -4.58
CA ILE A 173 8.84 -10.06 -3.55
C ILE A 173 9.88 -9.81 -2.46
N CYS A 174 10.50 -10.87 -1.92
CA CYS A 174 11.50 -10.76 -0.85
C CYS A 174 12.77 -10.03 -1.31
N GLU A 175 13.24 -10.25 -2.54
CA GLU A 175 14.36 -9.50 -3.13
C GLU A 175 14.06 -8.00 -3.20
N GLY A 176 12.88 -7.62 -3.71
CA GLY A 176 12.46 -6.22 -3.75
C GLY A 176 12.28 -5.61 -2.36
N VAL A 177 11.64 -6.33 -1.43
CA VAL A 177 11.44 -5.87 -0.05
C VAL A 177 12.78 -5.71 0.68
N ASN A 178 13.72 -6.63 0.49
CA ASN A 178 15.04 -6.52 1.09
C ASN A 178 15.80 -5.30 0.56
N LYS A 179 15.70 -5.03 -0.75
CA LYS A 179 16.25 -3.80 -1.34
C LYS A 179 15.63 -2.53 -0.73
N MET A 180 14.31 -2.50 -0.55
CA MET A 180 13.64 -1.35 0.09
C MET A 180 14.08 -1.16 1.55
N LEU A 181 14.33 -2.26 2.29
CA LEU A 181 14.86 -2.23 3.65
C LEU A 181 16.29 -1.67 3.70
N GLU A 182 17.16 -2.07 2.78
CA GLU A 182 18.54 -1.58 2.67
C GLU A 182 18.63 -0.09 2.34
N GLU A 183 17.65 0.43 1.58
CA GLU A 183 17.59 1.84 1.16
C GLU A 183 16.81 2.74 2.15
N ASP A 184 16.31 2.21 3.28
CA ASP A 184 15.38 2.89 4.23
C ASP A 184 14.13 3.49 3.54
N ASN A 185 13.66 2.81 2.50
CA ASN A 185 12.52 3.21 1.67
C ASN A 185 11.18 2.59 2.13
N ILE A 186 11.10 2.12 3.38
CA ILE A 186 9.94 1.38 3.93
C ILE A 186 9.27 2.05 5.15
#